data_AF-A0A3S4JUT8-F1
#
_entry.id   AF-A0A3S4JUT8-F1
#
_cell.length_a   1.000
_cell.length_b   1.000
_cell.length_c   1.000
_cell.angle_alpha   90.00
_cell.angle_beta   90.00
_cell.angle_gamma   90.00
#
_symmetry.space_group_name_H-M   'P 1'
#
loop_
_entity.id
_entity.type
_entity.pdbx_description
1 polymer ?
#
loop_
_entity_poly.entity_id
_entity_poly.type
_entity_poly.pdbx_seq_one_letter_code
_entity_poly.pdbx_strand_id
1 'polypeptide(L)'
;MLQLSLEKAHDIRKFEIELYWKRATYFFAFFTVITAAFGYLFTSKEYFCFSPAAALVGSIISVCFIFVNIGSKYWLCNWEFIIDKLEVYVTGNLYKVYFYDNKYPLRPSVSDINNLISYVILIVWFFELHHFYLPIHYKQPSIFLGFVNFILISFNNHFNFML
;
A
#
# COMPACT_ATOMS: atom_id res chain seq x y z
N MET A 1 -7.82 37.38 0.71
CA MET A 1 -8.28 36.05 1.17
C MET A 1 -7.87 34.94 0.21
N LEU A 2 -8.20 35.00 -1.09
CA LEU A 2 -7.87 33.94 -2.07
C LEU A 2 -6.37 33.62 -2.17
N GLN A 3 -5.50 34.63 -2.15
CA GLN A 3 -4.05 34.42 -2.19
C GLN A 3 -3.53 33.62 -0.98
N LEU A 4 -4.02 33.94 0.23
CA LEU A 4 -3.68 33.21 1.46
C LEU A 4 -4.18 31.76 1.41
N SER A 5 -5.38 31.53 0.86
CA SER A 5 -5.92 30.19 0.67
C SER A 5 -5.08 29.37 -0.31
N LEU A 6 -4.63 29.98 -1.41
CA LEU A 6 -3.78 29.33 -2.40
C LEU A 6 -2.40 28.98 -1.81
N GLU A 7 -1.77 29.92 -1.10
CA GLU A 7 -0.52 29.69 -0.38
C GLU A 7 -0.65 28.54 0.62
N LYS A 8 -1.72 28.55 1.43
CA LYS A 8 -1.97 27.48 2.39
C LYS A 8 -2.20 26.12 1.74
N ALA A 9 -2.90 26.08 0.60
CA ALA A 9 -3.10 24.85 -0.16
C ALA A 9 -1.78 24.29 -0.71
N HIS A 10 -0.88 25.16 -1.20
CA HIS A 10 0.47 24.76 -1.62
C HIS A 10 1.29 24.18 -0.46
N ASP A 11 1.25 24.81 0.72
CA ASP A 11 1.94 24.33 1.91
C ASP A 11 1.44 22.95 2.33
N ILE A 12 0.13 22.75 2.38
CA ILE A 12 -0.45 21.46 2.76
C ILE A 12 -0.11 20.39 1.73
N ARG A 13 -0.15 20.70 0.42
CA ARG A 13 0.27 19.76 -0.62
C ARG A 13 1.74 19.35 -0.43
N LYS A 14 2.64 20.29 -0.13
CA LYS A 14 4.05 20.00 0.14
C LYS A 14 4.20 19.11 1.38
N PHE A 15 3.46 19.43 2.44
CA PHE A 15 3.42 18.63 3.67
C PHE A 15 2.94 17.19 3.41
N GLU A 16 1.91 16.99 2.58
CA GLU A 16 1.44 15.65 2.19
C GLU A 16 2.48 14.86 1.41
N ILE A 17 3.25 15.50 0.52
CA ILE A 17 4.37 14.85 -0.18
C ILE A 17 5.43 14.38 0.83
N GLU A 18 5.79 15.22 1.80
CA GLU A 18 6.75 14.84 2.85
C GLU A 18 6.23 13.68 3.72
N LEU A 19 4.96 13.73 4.11
CA LEU A 19 4.32 12.65 4.86
C LEU A 19 4.25 11.35 4.06
N TYR A 20 4.00 11.43 2.76
CA TYR A 20 3.99 10.26 1.87
C TYR A 20 5.33 9.53 1.92
N TRP A 21 6.45 10.26 1.77
CA TRP A 21 7.78 9.68 1.88
C TRP A 21 8.05 9.10 3.27
N LYS A 22 7.68 9.80 4.34
CA LYS A 22 7.84 9.30 5.72
C LYS A 22 7.09 7.99 5.94
N ARG A 23 5.84 7.90 5.49
CA ARG A 23 5.04 6.67 5.57
C ARG A 23 5.72 5.53 4.82
N ALA A 24 6.17 5.77 3.58
CA ALA A 24 6.87 4.77 2.78
C ALA A 24 8.13 4.23 3.47
N THR A 25 8.93 5.10 4.10
CA THR A 25 10.12 4.68 4.85
C THR A 25 9.79 3.74 6.01
N TYR A 26 8.72 4.02 6.77
CA TYR A 26 8.30 3.12 7.86
C TYR A 26 7.94 1.73 7.36
N PHE A 27 7.20 1.64 6.24
CA PHE A 27 6.85 0.36 5.64
C PHE A 27 8.07 -0.39 5.11
N PHE A 28 9.02 0.28 4.47
CA PHE A 28 10.27 -0.37 4.06
C PHE A 28 11.08 -0.89 5.26
N ALA A 29 11.09 -0.19 6.38
CA ALA A 29 11.71 -0.68 7.62
C ALA A 29 11.00 -1.96 8.12
N PHE A 30 9.66 -1.96 8.15
CA PHE A 30 8.89 -3.16 8.54
C PHE A 30 9.15 -4.34 7.61
N PHE A 31 9.17 -4.12 6.29
CA PHE A 31 9.52 -5.17 5.33
C PHE A 31 10.92 -5.73 5.55
N THR A 32 11.90 -4.86 5.82
CA THR A 32 13.27 -5.29 6.09
C THR A 32 13.33 -6.21 7.31
N VAL A 33 12.67 -5.83 8.41
CA VAL A 33 12.65 -6.62 9.65
C VAL A 33 11.94 -7.96 9.45
N ILE A 34 10.75 -7.97 8.83
CA ILE A 34 9.98 -9.20 8.67
C ILE A 34 10.62 -10.15 7.64
N THR A 35 11.26 -9.63 6.58
CA THR A 35 12.04 -10.44 5.63
C THR A 35 13.26 -11.07 6.30
N ALA A 36 13.99 -10.32 7.14
CA ALA A 36 15.12 -10.87 7.89
C ALA A 36 14.67 -11.96 8.89
N ALA A 37 13.58 -11.70 9.62
CA ALA A 37 12.99 -12.67 10.53
C ALA A 37 12.54 -13.94 9.79
N PHE A 38 11.86 -13.79 8.64
CA PHE A 38 11.47 -14.91 7.80
C PHE A 38 12.68 -15.72 7.33
N GLY A 39 13.73 -15.08 6.83
CA GLY A 39 14.95 -15.77 6.38
C GLY A 39 15.63 -16.59 7.49
N TYR A 40 15.66 -16.06 8.71
CA TYR A 40 16.15 -16.80 9.88
C TYR A 40 15.27 -18.01 10.21
N LEU A 41 13.94 -17.82 10.29
CA LEU A 41 12.99 -18.88 10.60
C LEU A 41 13.04 -20.00 9.54
N PHE A 42 13.09 -19.63 8.26
CA PHE A 42 13.14 -20.55 7.13
C PHE A 42 14.37 -21.45 7.14
N THR A 43 15.52 -20.92 7.58
CA THR A 43 16.79 -21.68 7.61
C THR A 43 16.96 -22.50 8.89
N SER A 44 16.29 -22.10 9.98
CA SER A 44 16.38 -22.77 11.28
C SER A 44 15.63 -24.10 11.29
N LYS A 45 16.25 -25.19 11.75
CA LYS A 45 15.56 -26.49 11.90
C LYS A 45 14.57 -26.51 13.05
N GLU A 46 14.84 -25.75 14.11
CA GLU A 46 14.04 -25.72 15.34
C GLU A 46 12.82 -24.79 15.23
N TYR A 47 12.97 -23.65 14.55
CA TYR A 47 11.94 -22.61 14.49
C TYR A 47 11.24 -22.52 13.12
N PHE A 48 11.51 -23.45 12.20
CA PHE A 48 10.89 -23.52 10.87
C PHE A 48 9.36 -23.43 10.91
N CYS A 49 8.74 -24.03 11.94
CA CYS A 49 7.29 -24.04 12.09
C CYS A 49 6.66 -22.64 12.25
N PHE A 50 7.44 -21.62 12.64
CA PHE A 50 6.98 -20.24 12.77
C PHE A 50 7.13 -19.43 11.47
N SER A 51 7.81 -19.96 10.45
CA SER A 51 7.99 -19.29 9.15
C SER A 51 6.68 -18.88 8.46
N PRO A 52 5.60 -19.69 8.49
CA PRO A 52 4.29 -19.28 7.94
C PRO A 52 3.67 -18.08 8.68
N ALA A 53 3.89 -17.98 10.00
CA ALA A 53 3.39 -16.85 10.79
C ALA A 53 4.08 -15.54 10.38
N ALA A 54 5.40 -15.58 10.14
CA ALA A 54 6.13 -14.43 9.62
C ALA A 54 5.64 -14.03 8.21
N ALA A 55 5.36 -15.01 7.35
CA ALA A 55 4.80 -14.73 6.03
C ALA A 55 3.40 -14.11 6.09
N LEU A 56 2.55 -14.55 7.02
CA LEU A 56 1.23 -13.97 7.27
C LEU A 56 1.33 -12.51 7.70
N VAL A 57 2.24 -12.20 8.63
CA VAL A 57 2.51 -10.84 9.07
C VAL A 57 3.02 -9.98 7.90
N GLY A 58 3.92 -10.53 7.07
CA GLY A 58 4.40 -9.88 5.85
C GLY A 58 3.27 -9.54 4.86
N SER A 59 2.34 -10.47 4.63
CA SER A 59 1.14 -10.22 3.81
C SER A 59 0.27 -9.11 4.39
N ILE A 60 -0.01 -9.11 5.69
CA ILE A 60 -0.84 -8.08 6.35
C ILE A 60 -0.19 -6.71 6.22
N ILE A 61 1.12 -6.59 6.50
CA ILE A 61 1.87 -5.34 6.35
C ILE A 61 1.82 -4.84 4.90
N SER A 62 1.88 -5.75 3.92
CA SER A 62 1.78 -5.42 2.49
C SER A 62 0.40 -4.86 2.12
N VAL A 63 -0.67 -5.46 2.63
CA VAL A 63 -2.04 -4.95 2.44
C VAL A 63 -2.19 -3.56 3.05
N CYS A 64 -1.71 -3.36 4.28
CA CYS A 64 -1.70 -2.04 4.92
C CYS A 64 -0.92 -1.01 4.08
N PHE A 65 0.21 -1.41 3.49
CA PHE A 65 1.01 -0.53 2.65
C PHE A 65 0.28 -0.09 1.38
N ILE A 66 -0.45 -1.00 0.72
CA ILE A 66 -1.32 -0.69 -0.43
C ILE A 66 -2.35 0.38 -0.04
N PHE A 67 -3.08 0.19 1.05
CA PHE A 67 -4.10 1.14 1.49
C PHE A 67 -3.52 2.51 1.83
N VAL A 68 -2.36 2.54 2.48
CA VAL A 68 -1.66 3.80 2.79
C VAL A 68 -1.23 4.52 1.51
N ASN A 69 -0.75 3.80 0.49
CA ASN A 69 -0.39 4.39 -0.81
C ASN A 69 -1.61 4.96 -1.55
N ILE A 70 -2.73 4.23 -1.56
CA ILE A 70 -4.00 4.68 -2.16
C ILE A 70 -4.51 5.94 -1.44
N GLY A 71 -4.58 5.92 -0.11
CA GLY A 71 -5.04 7.07 0.69
C GLY A 71 -4.14 8.29 0.51
N SER A 72 -2.82 8.09 0.46
CA SER A 72 -1.86 9.19 0.23
C SER A 72 -2.06 9.83 -1.13
N LYS A 73 -2.27 9.02 -2.18
CA LYS A 73 -2.53 9.51 -3.53
C LYS A 73 -3.83 10.31 -3.58
N TYR A 74 -4.90 9.81 -2.95
CA TYR A 74 -6.18 10.50 -2.89
C TYR A 74 -6.06 11.91 -2.30
N TRP A 75 -5.43 12.04 -1.12
CA TRP A 75 -5.27 13.34 -0.47
C TRP A 75 -4.38 14.28 -1.26
N LEU A 76 -3.31 13.79 -1.88
CA LEU A 76 -2.45 14.58 -2.75
C LEU A 76 -3.24 15.17 -3.93
N CYS A 77 -4.00 14.33 -4.65
CA CYS A 77 -4.82 14.76 -5.77
C CYS A 77 -5.93 15.73 -5.34
N ASN A 78 -6.51 15.55 -4.14
CA ASN A 78 -7.50 16.48 -3.60
C ASN A 78 -6.91 17.89 -3.41
N TRP A 79 -5.71 18.00 -2.85
CA TRP A 79 -5.03 19.29 -2.68
C TRP A 79 -4.61 19.90 -4.02
N GLU A 80 -4.18 19.08 -4.98
CA GLU A 80 -3.91 19.54 -6.36
C GLU A 80 -5.17 20.09 -7.02
N PHE A 81 -6.32 19.46 -6.83
CA PHE A 81 -7.61 19.94 -7.33
C PHE A 81 -8.01 21.28 -6.69
N ILE A 82 -7.82 21.44 -5.37
CA ILE A 82 -8.12 22.71 -4.68
C ILE A 82 -7.22 23.83 -5.23
N ILE A 83 -5.93 23.57 -5.43
CA ILE A 83 -4.98 24.52 -6.04
C ILE A 83 -5.44 24.89 -7.45
N ASP A 84 -5.81 23.91 -8.28
CA ASP A 84 -6.32 24.11 -9.66
C ASP A 84 -7.54 25.04 -9.73
N LYS A 85 -8.41 25.00 -8.72
CA LYS A 85 -9.58 25.88 -8.60
C LYS A 85 -9.23 27.27 -8.10
N LEU A 86 -8.27 27.39 -7.19
CA LEU A 86 -7.87 28.68 -6.62
C LEU A 86 -6.95 29.48 -7.55
N GLU A 87 -6.08 28.82 -8.31
CA GLU A 87 -5.04 29.49 -9.12
C GLU A 87 -5.61 30.44 -10.18
N VAL A 88 -6.75 30.09 -10.79
CA VAL A 88 -7.38 30.86 -11.88
C VAL A 88 -7.66 32.30 -11.46
N TYR A 89 -7.93 32.50 -10.16
CA TYR A 89 -8.31 33.80 -9.60
C TYR A 89 -7.11 34.60 -9.07
N VAL A 90 -5.92 33.99 -8.96
CA VAL A 90 -4.74 34.62 -8.32
C VAL A 90 -3.55 34.68 -9.27
N THR A 91 -3.13 33.52 -9.79
CA THR A 91 -1.92 33.36 -10.62
C THR A 91 -2.24 33.10 -12.10
N GLY A 92 -3.52 32.92 -12.45
CA GLY A 92 -3.94 32.49 -13.78
C GLY A 92 -3.79 30.98 -13.96
N ASN A 93 -3.59 30.53 -15.20
CA ASN A 93 -3.59 29.11 -15.58
C ASN A 93 -2.21 28.44 -15.46
N LEU A 94 -1.44 28.73 -14.41
CA LEU A 94 -0.04 28.27 -14.30
C LEU A 94 0.09 26.74 -14.34
N TYR A 95 -0.77 26.01 -13.61
CA TYR A 95 -0.76 24.54 -13.56
C TYR A 95 -1.41 23.86 -14.76
N LYS A 96 -2.13 24.62 -15.59
CA LYS A 96 -2.82 24.11 -16.80
C LYS A 96 -1.98 24.26 -18.06
N VAL A 97 -0.79 24.85 -17.96
CA VAL A 97 0.17 24.90 -19.07
C VAL A 97 0.91 23.57 -19.14
N TYR A 98 0.42 22.68 -20.00
CA TYR A 98 1.10 21.43 -20.30
C TYR A 98 2.06 21.60 -21.48
N PHE A 99 3.28 21.06 -21.36
CA PHE A 99 4.28 21.08 -22.43
C PHE A 99 3.92 20.15 -23.62
N TYR A 100 2.97 19.22 -23.44
CA TYR A 100 2.55 18.27 -24.47
C TYR A 100 1.02 18.26 -24.59
N ASP A 101 0.53 18.17 -25.83
CA ASP A 101 -0.89 18.22 -26.20
C ASP A 101 -1.64 16.87 -26.00
N ASN A 102 -0.92 15.82 -25.58
CA ASN A 102 -1.50 14.50 -25.38
C ASN A 102 -2.27 14.43 -24.05
N LYS A 103 -3.58 14.16 -24.16
CA LYS A 103 -4.52 14.02 -23.03
C LYS A 103 -4.20 12.90 -22.03
N TYR A 104 -3.27 12.00 -22.36
CA TYR A 104 -2.87 10.89 -21.50
C TYR A 104 -1.44 11.09 -21.02
N PRO A 105 -1.21 11.55 -19.77
CA PRO A 105 0.13 11.52 -19.22
C PRO A 105 0.51 10.05 -18.97
N LEU A 106 1.33 9.47 -19.85
CA LEU A 106 2.04 8.20 -19.65
C LEU A 106 3.09 8.29 -18.53
N ARG A 107 2.86 9.11 -17.50
CA ARG A 107 3.81 9.39 -16.43
C ARG A 107 3.35 8.65 -15.19
N PRO A 108 3.95 7.48 -14.88
CA PRO A 108 3.67 6.84 -13.60
C PRO A 108 4.06 7.82 -12.49
N SER A 109 3.12 8.13 -11.61
CA SER A 109 3.42 8.95 -10.44
C SER A 109 4.27 8.13 -9.47
N VAL A 110 5.01 8.82 -8.59
CA VAL A 110 5.76 8.14 -7.51
C VAL A 110 4.83 7.26 -6.66
N SER A 111 3.59 7.71 -6.44
CA SER A 111 2.54 6.90 -5.80
C SER A 111 2.15 5.65 -6.57
N ASP A 112 2.12 5.69 -7.90
CA ASP A 112 1.82 4.51 -8.72
C ASP A 112 2.93 3.48 -8.64
N ILE A 113 4.19 3.93 -8.62
CA ILE A 113 5.36 3.05 -8.48
C ILE A 113 5.35 2.36 -7.11
N ASN A 114 5.13 3.11 -6.01
CA ASN A 114 5.07 2.48 -4.68
C ASN A 114 3.86 1.55 -4.53
N ASN A 115 2.73 1.89 -5.15
CA ASN A 115 1.58 0.99 -5.15
C ASN A 115 1.89 -0.31 -5.90
N LEU A 116 2.54 -0.23 -7.07
CA LEU A 116 3.02 -1.41 -7.80
C LEU A 116 3.99 -2.25 -6.95
N ILE A 117 4.98 -1.62 -6.32
CA ILE A 117 5.93 -2.29 -5.42
C ILE A 117 5.17 -3.01 -4.30
N SER A 118 4.17 -2.37 -3.70
CA SER A 118 3.38 -2.95 -2.62
C SER A 118 2.59 -4.19 -3.06
N TYR A 119 2.06 -4.21 -4.29
CA TYR A 119 1.44 -5.41 -4.86
C TYR A 119 2.45 -6.53 -5.12
N VAL A 120 3.64 -6.20 -5.63
CA VAL A 120 4.70 -7.19 -5.85
C VAL A 120 5.10 -7.85 -4.53
N ILE A 121 5.32 -7.05 -3.48
CA ILE A 121 5.66 -7.56 -2.14
C ILE A 121 4.53 -8.46 -1.60
N LEU A 122 3.27 -8.03 -1.74
CA LEU A 122 2.11 -8.84 -1.34
C LEU A 122 2.09 -10.20 -2.05
N ILE A 123 2.30 -10.21 -3.36
CA ILE A 123 2.35 -11.43 -4.18
C ILE A 123 3.46 -12.36 -3.69
N VAL A 124 4.65 -11.83 -3.41
CA VAL A 124 5.77 -12.63 -2.85
C VAL A 124 5.37 -13.28 -1.54
N TRP A 125 4.80 -12.54 -0.59
CA TRP A 125 4.37 -13.13 0.69
C TRP A 125 3.26 -14.17 0.54
N PHE A 126 2.33 -13.97 -0.40
CA PHE A 126 1.32 -14.98 -0.71
C PHE A 126 1.93 -16.25 -1.31
N PHE A 127 2.95 -16.14 -2.16
CA PHE A 127 3.67 -17.30 -2.67
C PHE A 127 4.37 -18.07 -1.54
N GLU A 128 4.99 -17.36 -0.60
CA GLU A 128 5.59 -18.00 0.58
C GLU A 128 4.52 -18.73 1.42
N LEU A 129 3.40 -18.08 1.73
CA LEU A 129 2.28 -18.75 2.43
C LEU A 129 1.76 -19.97 1.67
N HIS A 130 1.63 -19.87 0.35
CA HIS A 130 1.18 -20.98 -0.47
C HIS A 130 2.15 -22.16 -0.44
N HIS A 131 3.46 -21.90 -0.48
CA HIS A 131 4.51 -22.92 -0.38
C HIS A 131 4.36 -23.78 0.88
N PHE A 132 4.09 -23.16 2.03
CA PHE A 132 3.87 -23.88 3.29
C PHE A 132 2.53 -24.62 3.36
N TYR A 133 1.52 -24.14 2.63
CA TYR A 133 0.18 -24.70 2.64
C TYR A 133 0.02 -25.97 1.79
N LEU A 134 0.71 -26.06 0.63
CA LEU A 134 0.69 -27.21 -0.27
C LEU A 134 0.97 -28.57 0.42
N PRO A 135 2.05 -28.73 1.22
CA PRO A 135 2.34 -30.00 1.88
C PRO A 135 1.33 -30.35 2.98
N ILE A 136 0.75 -29.35 3.66
CA ILE A 136 -0.28 -29.55 4.70
C ILE A 136 -1.58 -30.04 4.07
N HIS A 137 -2.03 -29.42 2.98
CA HIS A 137 -3.21 -29.84 2.22
C HIS A 137 -3.10 -31.31 1.78
N TYR A 138 -1.94 -31.71 1.25
CA TYR A 138 -1.70 -33.08 0.81
C TYR A 138 -1.72 -34.10 1.97
N LYS A 139 -1.27 -33.69 3.17
CA LYS A 139 -1.22 -34.58 4.35
C LYS A 139 -2.54 -34.66 5.13
N GLN A 140 -3.26 -33.55 5.28
CA GLN A 140 -4.45 -33.44 6.15
C GLN A 140 -5.50 -32.44 5.59
N PRO A 141 -6.41 -32.89 4.72
CA PRO A 141 -7.37 -32.02 4.02
C PRO A 141 -8.51 -31.46 4.92
N SER A 142 -8.76 -32.03 6.10
CA SER A 142 -9.81 -31.58 7.02
C SER A 142 -9.47 -30.28 7.76
N ILE A 143 -8.21 -30.10 8.16
CA ILE A 143 -7.72 -28.87 8.83
C ILE A 143 -7.72 -27.70 7.84
N PHE A 144 -7.41 -27.98 6.57
CA PHE A 144 -7.48 -27.04 5.45
C PHE A 144 -8.89 -26.45 5.28
N LEU A 145 -9.92 -27.30 5.29
CA LEU A 145 -11.32 -26.87 5.18
C LEU A 145 -11.74 -25.96 6.34
N GLY A 146 -11.24 -26.23 7.55
CA GLY A 146 -11.46 -25.38 8.72
C GLY A 146 -10.81 -24.00 8.60
N PHE A 147 -9.56 -23.93 8.12
CA PHE A 147 -8.83 -22.67 7.97
C PHE A 147 -9.43 -21.78 6.86
N VAL A 148 -9.81 -22.36 5.72
CA VAL A 148 -10.47 -21.63 4.62
C VAL A 148 -11.82 -21.08 5.06
N ASN A 149 -12.62 -21.87 5.78
CA ASN A 149 -13.89 -21.39 6.32
C ASN A 149 -13.70 -20.24 7.33
N PHE A 150 -12.67 -20.31 8.17
CA PHE A 150 -12.36 -19.23 9.11
C PHE A 150 -11.99 -17.92 8.40
N ILE A 151 -11.14 -17.98 7.37
CA ILE A 151 -10.77 -16.80 6.56
C ILE A 151 -12.00 -16.24 5.84
N LEU A 152 -12.83 -17.08 5.21
CA LEU A 152 -14.03 -16.63 4.51
C LEU A 152 -15.03 -15.95 5.45
N ILE A 153 -15.22 -16.49 6.67
CA ILE A 153 -16.08 -15.87 7.70
C ILE A 153 -15.49 -14.51 8.13
N SER A 154 -14.17 -14.45 8.35
CA SER A 154 -13.51 -13.21 8.77
C SER A 154 -13.58 -12.11 7.69
N PHE A 155 -13.44 -12.47 6.42
CA PHE A 155 -13.59 -11.53 5.30
C PHE A 155 -15.04 -11.07 5.11
N ASN A 156 -16.01 -11.99 5.22
CA ASN A 156 -17.43 -11.65 5.08
C ASN A 156 -17.92 -10.71 6.20
N ASN A 157 -17.42 -10.91 7.42
CA ASN A 157 -17.74 -10.03 8.55
C ASN A 157 -17.11 -8.64 8.44
N HIS A 158 -15.94 -8.52 7.81
CA HIS A 158 -15.29 -7.22 7.63
C HIS A 158 -15.88 -6.41 6.47
N PHE A 159 -16.33 -7.07 5.39
CA PHE A 159 -16.99 -6.40 4.26
C PHE A 159 -18.35 -5.78 4.65
N ASN A 160 -19.07 -6.42 5.58
CA ASN A 160 -20.32 -5.87 6.14
C ASN A 160 -20.12 -4.67 7.09
N PHE A 161 -18.89 -4.35 7.48
CA PHE A 161 -18.59 -3.20 8.36
C PHE A 161 -18.11 -1.97 7.57
N MET A 162 -17.83 -2.14 6.27
CA MET A 162 -17.31 -1.09 5.37
C MET A 162 -18.34 -0.60 4.33
N LEU A 163 -19.53 -1.20 4.28
CA LEU A 163 -20.74 -0.69 3.60
C LEU A 163 -21.68 -0.06 4.63
#